data_AF-A0A3P6SWJ1-F1
#
_entry.id   AF-A0A3P6SWJ1-F1
#
_cell.length_a   1.000
_cell.length_b   1.000
_cell.length_c   1.000
_cell.angle_alpha   90.00
_cell.angle_beta   90.00
_cell.angle_gamma   90.00
#
_symmetry.space_group_name_H-M   'P 1'
#
loop_
_entity.id
_entity.type
_entity.pdbx_description
1 polymer ?
#
loop_
_entity_poly.entity_id
_entity_poly.type
_entity_poly.pdbx_seq_one_letter_code
_entity_poly.pdbx_strand_id
1 'polypeptide(L)'
;MASLFQRNYSPPEVVFEFVAGVPDAMATKLRSLGITVIGEEVGSTIIPIDSITKVPEDFMEMLMEDVEENDRIISNNIENQKEPPINLDVSAVFVLISNMTHENGTNHLFDSVLLTQQAEMERKNPARKQLLSQIEGREWIICRTAYDSVREILKTVGGDCERKRMEELFKKVRLVEDAMSEKTAALKHSDRITERSMVSAFNIFLKLFPSILSI
;
A
#
# COMPACT_ATOMS: atom_id res chain seq x y z
N MET A 1 -7.05 -13.74 0.04
CA MET A 1 -6.54 -12.53 0.74
C MET A 1 -6.65 -11.26 -0.12
N ALA A 2 -6.46 -11.33 -1.44
CA ALA A 2 -6.60 -10.18 -2.36
C ALA A 2 -7.96 -9.45 -2.32
N SER A 3 -9.05 -10.14 -1.97
CA SER A 3 -10.40 -9.55 -1.86
C SER A 3 -10.58 -8.57 -0.68
N LEU A 4 -9.59 -8.46 0.22
CA LEU A 4 -9.64 -7.58 1.39
C LEU A 4 -9.11 -6.17 1.10
N PHE A 5 -8.42 -5.97 -0.03
CA PHE A 5 -7.74 -4.71 -0.38
C PHE A 5 -8.07 -4.27 -1.82
N GLN A 6 -9.36 -4.32 -2.19
CA GLN A 6 -9.84 -4.06 -3.56
C GLN A 6 -9.40 -2.72 -4.20
N ARG A 7 -8.91 -1.74 -3.42
CA ARG A 7 -8.62 -0.39 -3.94
C ARG A 7 -7.14 -0.04 -4.12
N ASN A 8 -6.21 -0.71 -3.45
CA ASN A 8 -4.77 -0.42 -3.52
C ASN A 8 -3.89 -1.67 -3.63
N TYR A 9 -4.47 -2.85 -3.80
CA TYR A 9 -3.72 -4.08 -4.00
C TYR A 9 -3.51 -4.32 -5.48
N SER A 10 -2.30 -4.08 -5.96
CA SER A 10 -1.80 -4.79 -7.13
C SER A 10 -1.30 -6.16 -6.66
N PRO A 11 -1.77 -7.28 -7.24
CA PRO A 11 -1.13 -8.56 -6.97
C PRO A 11 0.37 -8.46 -7.28
N PRO A 12 1.25 -8.97 -6.41
CA PRO A 12 2.67 -8.95 -6.69
C PRO A 12 2.92 -9.74 -7.96
N GLU A 13 3.78 -9.20 -8.84
CA GLU A 13 4.30 -9.98 -9.95
C GLU A 13 5.21 -11.08 -9.38
N VAL A 14 4.92 -12.32 -9.75
CA VAL A 14 5.74 -13.48 -9.37
C VAL A 14 6.61 -13.83 -10.56
N VAL A 15 7.93 -13.78 -10.36
CA VAL A 15 8.93 -14.10 -11.38
C VAL A 15 9.74 -15.30 -10.92
N PHE A 16 9.79 -16.35 -11.73
CA PHE A 16 10.68 -17.50 -11.54
C PHE A 16 11.86 -17.42 -12.51
N GLU A 17 13.07 -17.29 -11.98
CA GLU A 17 14.30 -17.31 -12.75
C GLU A 17 15.00 -18.68 -12.65
N PHE A 18 15.15 -19.34 -13.79
CA PHE A 18 15.79 -20.65 -13.91
C PHE A 18 17.20 -20.49 -14.47
N VAL A 19 18.20 -20.62 -13.60
CA VAL A 19 19.63 -20.45 -13.96
C VAL A 19 20.15 -21.61 -14.83
N ALA A 20 19.53 -22.78 -14.75
CA ALA A 20 19.92 -23.99 -15.50
C ALA A 20 18.92 -24.35 -16.62
N GLY A 21 18.10 -23.39 -17.03
CA GLY A 21 17.03 -23.60 -17.99
C GLY A 21 15.75 -24.17 -17.37
N VAL A 22 14.65 -24.05 -18.09
CA VAL A 22 13.32 -24.46 -17.63
C VAL A 22 12.73 -25.53 -18.57
N PRO A 23 12.25 -26.67 -18.04
CA PRO A 23 11.53 -27.65 -18.86
C PRO A 23 10.22 -27.08 -19.41
N ASP A 24 9.91 -27.38 -20.67
CA ASP A 24 8.73 -26.85 -21.39
C ASP A 24 7.42 -27.00 -20.63
N ALA A 25 7.17 -28.18 -20.04
CA ALA A 25 5.95 -28.47 -19.29
C ALA A 25 5.83 -27.57 -18.04
N MET A 26 6.95 -27.29 -17.39
CA MET A 26 7.00 -26.44 -16.20
C MET A 26 6.82 -24.97 -16.56
N ALA A 27 7.50 -24.50 -17.62
CA ALA A 27 7.32 -23.15 -18.15
C ALA A 27 5.86 -22.90 -18.56
N THR A 28 5.25 -23.87 -19.23
CA THR A 28 3.86 -23.80 -19.70
C THR A 28 2.88 -23.75 -18.53
N LYS A 29 3.03 -24.59 -17.51
CA LYS A 29 2.16 -24.59 -16.32
C LYS A 29 2.32 -23.32 -15.49
N LEU A 30 3.55 -22.82 -15.30
CA LEU A 30 3.78 -21.57 -14.57
C LEU A 30 3.15 -20.38 -15.30
N ARG A 31 3.30 -20.31 -16.63
CA ARG A 31 2.68 -19.27 -17.45
C ARG A 31 1.15 -19.36 -17.46
N SER A 32 0.58 -20.56 -17.44
CA SER A 32 -0.88 -20.71 -17.37
C SER A 32 -1.45 -20.22 -16.04
N LEU A 33 -0.64 -20.15 -14.98
CA LEU A 33 -0.97 -19.55 -13.69
C LEU A 33 -0.69 -18.03 -13.62
N GLY A 34 -0.26 -17.40 -14.72
CA GLY A 34 0.05 -15.97 -14.78
C GLY A 34 1.40 -15.58 -14.17
N ILE A 35 2.33 -16.55 -14.03
CA ILE A 35 3.67 -16.34 -13.49
C ILE A 35 4.65 -16.02 -14.64
N THR A 36 5.49 -15.01 -14.45
CA THR A 36 6.57 -14.68 -15.40
C THR A 36 7.72 -15.66 -15.21
N VAL A 37 8.17 -16.31 -16.29
CA VAL A 37 9.29 -17.27 -16.26
C VAL A 37 10.47 -16.71 -17.05
N ILE A 38 11.62 -16.58 -16.41
CA ILE A 38 12.90 -16.16 -16.99
C ILE A 38 13.84 -17.35 -17.02
N GLY A 39 14.40 -17.67 -18.17
CA GLY A 39 15.33 -18.79 -18.35
C GLY A 39 15.28 -19.31 -19.78
N GLU A 40 16.32 -20.04 -20.19
CA GLU A 40 16.34 -20.72 -21.47
C GLU A 40 15.34 -21.88 -21.43
N GLU A 41 14.36 -21.89 -22.33
CA GLU A 41 13.46 -23.04 -22.51
C GLU A 41 14.28 -24.20 -23.06
N VAL A 42 14.58 -25.15 -22.19
CA VAL A 42 15.28 -26.35 -22.59
C VAL A 42 14.22 -27.29 -23.09
N GLY A 43 13.98 -27.18 -24.40
CA GLY A 43 13.23 -28.17 -25.16
C GLY A 43 13.69 -29.56 -24.75
N SER A 44 12.75 -30.50 -24.67
CA SER A 44 12.85 -31.88 -24.15
C SER A 44 13.99 -32.79 -24.71
N THR A 45 15.02 -32.23 -25.33
CA THR A 45 16.08 -32.92 -26.07
C THR A 45 17.47 -32.81 -25.44
N ILE A 46 17.76 -31.91 -24.48
CA ILE A 46 19.15 -31.75 -23.97
C ILE A 46 19.34 -32.12 -22.50
N ILE A 47 18.28 -32.27 -21.70
CA ILE A 47 18.43 -32.81 -20.33
C ILE A 47 17.30 -33.82 -20.08
N PRO A 48 17.61 -35.14 -20.08
CA PRO A 48 16.67 -36.13 -19.57
C PRO A 48 16.26 -35.73 -18.16
N ILE A 49 14.96 -35.56 -17.93
CA ILE A 49 14.36 -35.25 -16.62
C ILE A 49 14.83 -36.25 -15.54
N ASP A 50 15.23 -37.45 -15.95
CA ASP A 50 15.81 -38.50 -15.11
C ASP A 50 17.15 -38.14 -14.44
N SER A 51 17.86 -37.11 -14.91
CA SER A 51 19.26 -36.87 -14.51
C SER A 51 19.47 -35.76 -13.49
N ILE A 52 18.49 -34.88 -13.22
CA ILE A 52 18.67 -33.79 -12.26
C ILE A 52 17.94 -34.02 -10.94
N THR A 53 16.81 -34.72 -10.92
CA THR A 53 16.15 -35.16 -9.68
C THR A 53 15.14 -36.22 -10.04
N LYS A 54 15.04 -37.30 -9.25
CA LYS A 54 13.85 -38.18 -9.29
C LYS A 54 12.62 -37.32 -8.97
N VAL A 55 11.98 -36.79 -10.00
CA VAL A 55 10.69 -36.13 -9.87
C VAL A 55 9.72 -37.29 -9.56
N PRO A 56 9.07 -37.33 -8.39
CA PRO A 56 8.15 -38.42 -8.07
C PRO A 56 7.09 -38.52 -9.18
N GLU A 57 6.77 -39.72 -9.66
CA GLU A 57 5.74 -39.95 -10.67
C GLU A 57 4.44 -39.16 -10.38
N ASP A 58 4.05 -39.07 -9.10
CA ASP A 58 2.91 -38.32 -8.60
C ASP A 58 2.93 -36.83 -8.99
N PHE A 59 4.12 -36.23 -9.11
CA PHE A 59 4.30 -34.82 -9.46
C PHE A 59 4.18 -34.58 -10.98
N MET A 60 4.53 -35.57 -11.81
CA MET A 60 4.29 -35.51 -13.25
C MET A 60 2.80 -35.67 -13.57
N GLU A 61 2.09 -36.54 -12.85
CA GLU A 61 0.64 -36.73 -13.02
C GLU A 61 -0.12 -35.43 -12.71
N MET A 62 0.25 -34.74 -11.62
CA MET A 62 -0.32 -33.45 -11.23
C MET A 62 -0.04 -32.30 -12.23
N LEU A 63 1.04 -32.37 -13.01
CA LEU A 63 1.34 -31.39 -14.07
C LEU A 63 0.46 -31.58 -15.31
N MET A 64 0.07 -32.84 -15.58
CA MET A 64 -0.77 -33.23 -16.73
C MET A 64 -2.27 -33.22 -16.43
N GLU A 65 -2.68 -33.12 -15.16
CA GLU A 65 -4.08 -32.89 -14.81
C GLU A 65 -4.51 -31.48 -15.25
N ASP A 66 -5.48 -31.46 -16.17
CA ASP A 66 -6.10 -30.26 -16.72
C ASP A 66 -6.74 -29.45 -15.59
N VAL A 67 -6.33 -28.18 -15.48
CA VAL A 67 -6.96 -27.23 -14.56
C VAL A 67 -8.36 -26.97 -15.09
N GLU A 68 -9.40 -27.32 -14.31
CA GLU A 68 -10.79 -27.04 -14.65
C GLU A 68 -10.96 -25.57 -15.09
N GLU A 69 -11.75 -25.35 -16.14
CA GLU A 69 -11.95 -24.09 -16.89
C GLU A 69 -12.41 -22.86 -16.06
N ASN A 70 -12.55 -22.97 -14.74
CA ASN A 70 -13.11 -21.93 -13.89
C ASN A 70 -12.12 -20.86 -13.40
N ASP A 71 -10.82 -21.02 -13.64
CA ASP A 71 -9.78 -20.08 -13.18
C ASP A 71 -9.34 -19.06 -14.25
N ARG A 72 -10.15 -18.88 -15.31
CA ARG A 72 -9.99 -17.74 -16.23
C ARG A 72 -10.27 -16.44 -15.47
N ILE A 73 -9.23 -15.90 -14.85
CA ILE A 73 -9.19 -14.52 -14.33
C ILE A 73 -9.61 -13.64 -15.50
N ILE A 74 -10.81 -13.08 -15.38
CA ILE A 74 -11.38 -12.15 -16.35
C ILE A 74 -10.40 -10.97 -16.46
N SER A 75 -9.68 -10.91 -17.57
CA SER A 75 -8.96 -9.72 -18.03
C SER A 75 -9.99 -8.63 -18.28
N ASN A 76 -10.42 -7.97 -17.20
CA ASN A 76 -11.38 -6.90 -17.25
C ASN A 76 -10.75 -5.72 -18.00
N ASN A 77 -11.40 -5.40 -19.12
CA ASN A 77 -11.35 -4.15 -19.86
C ASN A 77 -10.70 -2.99 -19.07
N ILE A 78 -9.58 -2.49 -19.58
CA ILE A 78 -8.96 -1.22 -19.18
C ILE A 78 -9.83 -0.09 -19.77
N GLU A 79 -11.07 0.02 -19.31
CA GLU A 79 -11.90 1.21 -19.51
C GLU A 79 -11.59 2.19 -18.39
N ASN A 80 -11.02 3.35 -18.74
CA ASN A 80 -10.96 4.62 -17.97
C ASN A 80 -11.49 4.57 -16.53
N GLN A 81 -10.86 3.80 -15.65
CA GLN A 81 -11.23 3.79 -14.24
C GLN A 81 -10.63 5.04 -13.62
N LYS A 82 -11.50 6.00 -13.25
CA LYS A 82 -11.13 7.15 -12.43
C LYS A 82 -10.33 6.63 -11.24
N GLU A 83 -9.11 7.15 -11.04
CA GLU A 83 -8.26 6.70 -9.94
C GLU A 83 -9.03 6.75 -8.61
N PRO A 84 -8.85 5.74 -7.74
CA PRO A 84 -9.60 5.67 -6.50
C PRO A 84 -9.31 6.89 -5.61
N PRO A 85 -10.29 7.33 -4.80
CA PRO A 85 -10.08 8.42 -3.85
C PRO A 85 -9.01 8.05 -2.81
N ILE A 86 -8.30 9.07 -2.31
CA ILE A 86 -7.27 8.94 -1.29
C ILE A 86 -7.88 9.20 0.08
N ASN A 87 -7.68 8.26 1.00
CA ASN A 87 -8.03 8.43 2.40
C ASN A 87 -6.94 9.20 3.15
N LEU A 88 -7.29 10.37 3.70
CA LEU A 88 -6.42 11.16 4.53
C LEU A 88 -6.51 10.67 5.97
N ASP A 89 -5.41 10.13 6.50
CA ASP A 89 -5.28 9.81 7.92
C ASP A 89 -4.97 11.08 8.74
N VAL A 90 -4.93 10.93 10.07
CA VAL A 90 -4.63 12.04 10.99
C VAL A 90 -3.28 12.69 10.64
N SER A 91 -2.26 11.89 10.32
CA SER A 91 -0.91 12.38 10.03
C SER A 91 -0.86 13.17 8.72
N ALA A 92 -1.48 12.66 7.65
CA ALA A 92 -1.58 13.36 6.37
C ALA A 92 -2.31 14.70 6.53
N VAL A 93 -3.37 14.74 7.34
CA VAL A 93 -4.07 16.00 7.64
C VAL A 93 -3.12 16.99 8.32
N PHE A 94 -2.35 16.58 9.33
CA PHE A 94 -1.38 17.47 9.99
C PHE A 94 -0.29 17.98 9.05
N VAL A 95 0.20 17.12 8.13
CA VAL A 95 1.14 17.56 7.09
C VAL A 95 0.54 18.66 6.21
N LEU A 96 -0.77 18.64 5.96
CA LEU A 96 -1.42 19.64 5.11
C LEU A 96 -1.68 20.98 5.83
N ILE A 97 -1.91 20.97 7.15
CA ILE A 97 -2.38 22.14 7.90
C ILE A 97 -1.33 22.76 8.85
N SER A 98 -0.33 21.99 9.30
CA SER A 98 0.60 22.44 10.34
C SER A 98 1.46 23.61 9.87
N ASN A 99 1.72 24.58 10.75
CA ASN A 99 2.70 25.65 10.49
C ASN A 99 4.09 25.12 10.18
N MET A 100 4.44 23.93 10.68
CA MET A 100 5.76 23.34 10.43
C MET A 100 5.95 23.00 8.96
N THR A 101 4.94 22.39 8.34
CA THR A 101 4.98 21.79 6.99
C THR A 101 4.34 22.67 5.92
N HIS A 102 3.61 23.73 6.32
CA HIS A 102 3.01 24.67 5.40
C HIS A 102 4.04 25.58 4.73
N GLU A 103 3.60 26.40 3.79
CA GLU A 103 4.50 27.24 2.99
C GLU A 103 5.42 28.11 3.86
N ASN A 104 6.72 28.09 3.53
CA ASN A 104 7.82 28.71 4.28
C ASN A 104 8.14 28.10 5.66
N GLY A 105 7.41 27.05 6.07
CA GLY A 105 7.56 26.39 7.35
C GLY A 105 7.40 27.33 8.55
N THR A 106 7.97 26.96 9.69
CA THR A 106 8.00 27.79 10.89
C THR A 106 9.41 28.32 11.16
N ASN A 107 9.52 29.59 11.56
CA ASN A 107 10.78 30.19 12.06
C ASN A 107 10.81 30.27 13.60
N HIS A 108 9.87 29.59 14.26
CA HIS A 108 9.84 29.52 15.71
C HIS A 108 11.07 28.78 16.24
N LEU A 109 11.76 29.39 17.21
CA LEU A 109 12.85 28.76 17.94
C LEU A 109 12.25 27.94 19.08
N PHE A 110 12.37 26.62 18.99
CA PHE A 110 11.89 25.71 20.02
C PHE A 110 12.98 25.51 21.08
N ASP A 111 12.58 25.43 22.34
CA ASP A 111 13.48 25.06 23.45
C ASP A 111 14.08 23.66 23.23
N SER A 112 13.36 22.80 22.51
CA SER A 112 13.84 21.49 22.09
C SER A 112 14.72 21.59 20.85
N VAL A 113 15.96 21.10 20.97
CA VAL A 113 16.91 20.95 19.86
C VAL A 113 16.31 20.11 18.72
N LEU A 114 15.61 19.02 19.06
CA LEU A 114 15.01 18.13 18.06
C LEU A 114 13.91 18.82 17.25
N LEU A 115 13.06 19.62 17.91
CA LEU A 115 11.99 20.35 17.21
C LEU A 115 12.55 21.48 16.34
N THR A 116 13.62 22.13 16.79
CA THR A 116 14.33 23.14 15.99
C THR A 116 14.97 22.51 14.75
N GLN A 117 15.64 21.36 14.89
CA GLN A 117 16.17 20.60 13.76
C GLN A 117 15.06 20.14 12.81
N GLN A 118 13.92 19.69 13.33
CA GLN A 118 12.78 19.29 12.52
C GLN A 118 12.22 20.47 11.70
N ALA A 119 12.08 21.64 12.31
CA ALA A 119 11.67 22.84 11.60
C ALA A 119 12.67 23.26 10.51
N GLU A 120 13.97 23.12 10.76
CA GLU A 120 15.01 23.35 9.76
C GLU A 120 14.93 22.38 8.58
N MET A 121 14.73 21.09 8.85
CA MET A 121 14.57 20.06 7.82
C MET A 121 13.33 20.34 6.97
N GLU A 122 12.22 20.65 7.61
CA GLU A 122 10.95 20.91 6.92
C GLU A 122 11.02 22.18 6.06
N ARG A 123 11.77 23.23 6.47
CA ARG A 123 12.04 24.41 5.62
C ARG A 123 12.85 24.08 4.37
N LYS A 124 13.79 23.12 4.45
CA LYS A 124 14.64 22.70 3.32
C LYS A 124 13.91 21.76 2.36
N ASN A 125 13.16 20.80 2.91
CA ASN A 125 12.44 19.79 2.14
C ASN A 125 11.06 19.51 2.75
N PRO A 126 10.04 20.32 2.39
CA PRO A 126 8.72 20.20 3.02
C PRO A 126 8.01 18.88 2.65
N ALA A 127 7.59 18.12 3.66
CA ALA A 127 6.77 16.92 3.53
C ALA A 127 5.43 17.23 2.83
N ARG A 128 4.87 18.42 3.03
CA ARG A 128 3.63 18.86 2.35
C ARG A 128 3.75 18.82 0.83
N LYS A 129 4.89 19.25 0.28
CA LYS A 129 5.11 19.27 -1.17
C LYS A 129 5.13 17.85 -1.74
N GLN A 130 5.81 16.94 -1.06
CA GLN A 130 5.89 15.54 -1.46
C GLN A 130 4.51 14.88 -1.39
N LEU A 131 3.78 15.06 -0.29
CA LEU A 131 2.43 14.55 -0.14
C LEU A 131 1.51 15.06 -1.26
N LEU A 132 1.48 16.38 -1.50
CA LEU A 132 0.63 16.96 -2.55
C LEU A 132 0.94 16.39 -3.94
N SER A 133 2.21 16.18 -4.29
CA SER A 133 2.58 15.58 -5.58
C SER A 133 2.11 14.13 -5.75
N GLN A 134 1.98 13.38 -4.65
CA GLN A 134 1.51 11.99 -4.68
C GLN A 134 -0.01 11.86 -4.73
N ILE A 135 -0.73 12.88 -4.26
CA ILE A 135 -2.19 12.87 -4.13
C ILE A 135 -2.89 13.81 -5.14
N GLU A 136 -2.11 14.41 -6.04
CA GLU A 136 -2.57 15.33 -7.07
C GLU A 136 -3.56 14.64 -8.03
N GLY A 137 -4.60 15.36 -8.43
CA GLY A 137 -5.62 14.84 -9.34
C GLY A 137 -6.61 13.83 -8.72
N ARG A 138 -6.41 13.41 -7.47
CA ARG A 138 -7.30 12.44 -6.80
C ARG A 138 -8.29 13.12 -5.87
N GLU A 139 -9.48 12.52 -5.75
CA GLU A 139 -10.49 12.92 -4.78
C GLU A 139 -10.02 12.58 -3.35
N TRP A 140 -10.21 13.48 -2.39
CA TRP A 140 -9.81 13.27 -1.01
C TRP A 140 -11.00 12.83 -0.16
N ILE A 141 -10.83 11.75 0.60
CA ILE A 141 -11.77 11.26 1.59
C ILE A 141 -11.12 11.22 2.97
N ILE A 142 -11.93 11.24 4.02
CA ILE A 142 -11.49 11.01 5.40
C ILE A 142 -12.53 10.19 6.13
N CYS A 143 -12.09 9.26 6.99
CA CYS A 143 -13.01 8.46 7.79
C CYS A 143 -13.45 9.21 9.06
N ARG A 144 -14.63 8.86 9.60
CA ARG A 144 -15.22 9.50 10.79
C ARG A 144 -14.25 9.55 11.97
N THR A 145 -13.62 8.42 12.30
CA THR A 145 -12.62 8.34 13.38
C THR A 145 -11.46 9.32 13.19
N ALA A 146 -10.89 9.40 11.98
CA ALA A 146 -9.77 10.30 11.71
C ALA A 146 -10.22 11.78 11.74
N TYR A 147 -11.39 12.08 11.21
CA TYR A 147 -11.99 13.41 11.24
C TYR A 147 -12.17 13.91 12.67
N ASP A 148 -12.80 13.11 13.54
CA ASP A 148 -13.05 13.48 14.93
C ASP A 148 -11.74 13.61 15.72
N SER A 149 -10.79 12.70 15.49
CA SER A 149 -9.45 12.76 16.12
C SER A 149 -8.72 14.06 15.80
N VAL A 150 -8.71 14.49 14.52
CA VAL A 150 -8.09 15.76 14.11
C VAL A 150 -8.76 16.94 14.82
N ARG A 151 -10.10 16.96 14.92
CA ARG A 151 -10.82 18.04 15.59
C ARG A 151 -10.52 18.10 17.08
N GLU A 152 -10.45 16.95 17.74
CA GLU A 152 -10.14 16.87 19.17
C GLU A 152 -8.71 17.36 19.46
N ILE A 153 -7.73 16.94 18.65
CA ILE A 153 -6.34 17.38 18.78
C ILE A 153 -6.27 18.89 18.56
N LEU A 154 -6.84 19.44 17.48
CA LEU A 154 -6.79 20.87 17.21
C LEU A 154 -7.56 21.72 18.23
N LYS A 155 -8.61 21.18 18.86
CA LYS A 155 -9.27 21.85 19.98
C LYS A 155 -8.34 22.00 21.18
N THR A 156 -7.45 21.04 21.39
CA THR A 156 -6.56 20.97 22.55
C THR A 156 -5.24 21.70 22.34
N VAL A 157 -4.60 21.52 21.18
CA VAL A 157 -3.24 22.02 20.89
C VAL A 157 -3.13 22.91 19.64
N GLY A 158 -4.20 23.03 18.85
CA GLY A 158 -4.14 23.72 17.56
C GLY A 158 -4.17 25.25 17.68
N GLY A 159 -3.26 25.91 16.97
CA GLY A 159 -3.26 27.37 16.82
C GLY A 159 -4.31 27.87 15.83
N ASP A 160 -4.59 29.19 15.83
CA ASP A 160 -5.63 29.80 14.98
C ASP A 160 -5.42 29.51 13.48
N CYS A 161 -4.16 29.57 13.00
CA CYS A 161 -3.82 29.26 11.62
C CYS A 161 -4.14 27.81 11.25
N GLU A 162 -3.83 26.85 12.13
CA GLU A 162 -4.05 25.42 11.88
C GLU A 162 -5.54 25.09 11.87
N ARG A 163 -6.32 25.73 12.75
CA ARG A 163 -7.78 25.60 12.80
C ARG A 163 -8.42 26.15 11.53
N LYS A 164 -8.00 27.33 11.07
CA LYS A 164 -8.49 27.92 9.82
C LYS A 164 -8.18 27.01 8.61
N ARG A 165 -6.96 26.48 8.52
CA ARG A 165 -6.57 25.56 7.44
C ARG A 165 -7.32 24.24 7.50
N MET A 166 -7.60 23.71 8.69
CA MET A 166 -8.46 22.53 8.86
C MET A 166 -9.86 22.78 8.30
N GLU A 167 -10.47 23.92 8.61
CA GLU A 167 -11.80 24.27 8.08
C GLU A 167 -11.80 24.38 6.55
N GLU A 168 -10.75 24.98 5.98
CA GLU A 168 -10.58 25.07 4.52
C GLU A 168 -10.34 23.69 3.88
N LEU A 169 -9.57 22.83 4.53
CA LEU A 169 -9.31 21.46 4.07
C LEU A 169 -10.58 20.62 4.09
N PHE A 170 -11.33 20.63 5.19
CA PHE A 170 -12.54 19.82 5.35
C PHE A 170 -13.71 20.25 4.46
N LYS A 171 -13.67 21.45 3.87
CA LYS A 171 -14.60 21.84 2.79
C LYS A 171 -14.33 21.09 1.47
N LYS A 172 -13.10 20.58 1.28
CA LYS A 172 -12.66 19.88 0.05
C LYS A 172 -12.69 18.36 0.19
N VAL A 173 -12.60 17.85 1.42
CA VAL A 173 -12.53 16.42 1.72
C VAL A 173 -13.92 15.86 1.94
N ARG A 174 -14.24 14.71 1.34
CA ARG A 174 -15.49 14.00 1.58
C ARG A 174 -15.40 13.08 2.79
N LEU A 175 -16.26 13.29 3.77
CA LEU A 175 -16.35 12.46 4.96
C LEU A 175 -17.04 11.11 4.65
N VAL A 176 -16.47 10.03 5.16
CA VAL A 176 -16.96 8.66 5.00
C VAL A 176 -17.10 8.02 6.37
N GLU A 177 -18.20 7.30 6.60
CA GLU A 177 -18.39 6.56 7.85
C GLU A 177 -17.40 5.39 7.95
N ASP A 178 -16.98 5.09 9.18
CA ASP A 178 -16.11 3.95 9.43
C ASP A 178 -16.90 2.65 9.15
N ALA A 179 -16.36 1.80 8.26
CA ALA A 179 -16.95 0.52 7.92
C ALA A 179 -16.10 -0.61 8.51
N MET A 180 -16.67 -1.38 9.44
CA MET A 180 -16.06 -2.62 9.92
C MET A 180 -16.45 -3.77 8.98
N SER A 181 -15.47 -4.54 8.52
CA SER A 181 -15.78 -5.78 7.81
C SER A 181 -16.28 -6.85 8.79
N GLU A 182 -17.18 -7.73 8.35
CA GLU A 182 -17.68 -8.86 9.16
C GLU A 182 -16.53 -9.73 9.70
N LYS A 183 -15.43 -9.84 8.94
CA LYS A 183 -14.22 -10.57 9.35
C LYS A 183 -13.48 -9.87 10.47
N THR A 184 -13.42 -8.54 10.45
CA THR A 184 -12.80 -7.74 11.51
C THR A 184 -13.62 -7.80 12.79
N ALA A 185 -14.95 -7.82 12.68
CA ALA A 185 -15.85 -8.03 13.83
C ALA A 185 -15.72 -9.43 14.44
N ALA A 186 -15.32 -10.44 13.66
CA ALA A 186 -15.09 -11.81 14.13
C ALA A 186 -13.70 -12.03 14.77
N LEU A 187 -12.79 -11.04 14.74
CA LEU A 187 -11.49 -11.15 15.37
C LEU A 187 -11.63 -11.12 16.89
N LYS A 188 -11.15 -12.17 17.57
CA LYS A 188 -11.12 -12.22 19.04
C LYS A 188 -10.18 -11.13 19.56
N HIS A 189 -10.66 -10.36 20.54
CA HIS A 189 -9.83 -9.43 21.29
C HIS A 189 -8.60 -10.15 21.87
N SER A 190 -7.44 -9.55 21.67
CA SER A 190 -6.16 -9.98 22.23
C SER A 190 -5.36 -8.73 22.63
N ASP A 191 -4.27 -8.88 23.38
CA ASP A 191 -3.41 -7.76 23.77
C ASP A 191 -2.86 -6.96 22.57
N ARG A 192 -2.88 -7.54 21.35
CA ARG A 192 -2.52 -6.86 20.09
C ARG A 192 -3.71 -6.30 19.30
N ILE A 193 -4.94 -6.67 19.64
CA ILE A 193 -6.17 -6.26 18.92
C ILE A 193 -7.14 -5.65 19.93
N THR A 194 -7.00 -4.33 20.08
CA THR A 194 -7.89 -3.48 20.87
C THR A 194 -9.08 -3.00 20.04
N GLU A 195 -10.15 -2.58 20.71
CA GLU A 195 -11.35 -2.05 20.05
C GLU A 195 -11.03 -0.91 19.06
N ARG A 196 -10.06 -0.05 19.43
CA ARG A 196 -9.58 1.05 18.59
C ARG A 196 -8.81 0.57 17.34
N SER A 197 -8.13 -0.58 17.40
CA SER A 197 -7.40 -1.14 16.25
C SER A 197 -8.29 -1.93 15.28
N MET A 198 -9.47 -2.37 15.72
CA MET A 198 -10.47 -2.98 14.83
C MET A 198 -11.12 -1.96 13.89
N VAL A 199 -11.37 -0.74 14.37
CA VAL A 199 -11.95 0.36 13.57
C VAL A 199 -10.88 1.01 12.68
N SER A 200 -9.63 1.06 13.14
CA SER A 200 -8.51 1.75 12.47
C SER A 200 -7.66 0.87 11.53
N ALA A 201 -8.13 -0.32 11.13
CA ALA A 201 -7.36 -1.28 10.33
C ALA A 201 -6.96 -0.80 8.90
N PHE A 202 -7.27 0.44 8.53
CA PHE A 202 -6.86 1.07 7.28
C PHE A 202 -5.47 1.75 7.33
N ASN A 203 -4.77 1.72 8.47
CA ASN A 203 -3.70 2.68 8.78
C ASN A 203 -2.26 2.14 8.87
N ILE A 204 -1.94 0.99 8.28
CA ILE A 204 -0.56 0.47 8.31
C ILE A 204 -0.16 0.02 6.92
N PHE A 205 0.48 0.90 6.14
CA PHE A 205 1.59 0.60 5.23
C PHE A 205 2.12 1.91 4.59
N LEU A 206 2.70 2.78 5.42
CA LEU A 206 3.69 3.74 4.93
C LEU A 206 5.00 2.95 4.72
N LYS A 207 5.24 2.49 3.49
CA LYS A 207 6.56 2.01 3.06
C LYS A 207 7.52 3.21 3.09
N LEU A 208 8.30 3.32 4.15
CA LEU A 208 9.60 3.98 4.13
C LEU A 208 10.47 3.24 3.10
N PHE A 209 10.71 3.86 1.94
CA PHE A 209 11.78 3.42 1.05
C PHE A 209 13.12 3.88 1.64
N PRO A 210 14.10 2.97 1.84
CA PRO A 210 15.48 3.36 2.08
C PRO A 210 16.11 3.65 0.72
N SER A 211 16.50 4.90 0.50
CA SER A 211 17.43 5.27 -0.56
C SER A 211 18.31 6.39 -0.06
N ILE A 212 19.61 6.21 -0.24
CA ILE A 212 20.75 7.10 0.05
C ILE A 212 21.53 6.70 1.31
N LEU A 213 22.44 5.72 1.13
CA LEU A 213 23.84 5.91 1.50
C LEU A 213 24.73 5.05 0.59
N SER A 214 25.19 5.64 -0.50
CA SER A 214 26.49 5.32 -1.07
C SER A 214 27.49 6.31 -0.46
N ILE A 215 28.22 5.86 0.55
CA ILE A 215 29.64 6.13 0.78
C ILE A 215 30.22 4.84 1.34
#